data_AF-A0A934VLZ1-F1
#
_entry.id   AF-A0A934VLZ1-F1
#
_cell.length_a   1.000
_cell.length_b   1.000
_cell.length_c   1.000
_cell.angle_alpha   90.00
_cell.angle_beta   90.00
_cell.angle_gamma   90.00
#
_symmetry.space_group_name_H-M   'P 1'
#
loop_
_entity.id
_entity.type
_entity.pdbx_description
1 polymer ?
#
loop_
_entity_poly.entity_id
_entity_poly.type
_entity_poly.pdbx_seq_one_letter_code
_entity_poly.pdbx_strand_id
1 'polypeptide(L)'
;MKLPEALRRLEELGDDKVKAQNAKRGAGDNQFGVRRGDLRKLAKEITPDPALAHALWLTGNLDAQLLAVLLWKPKDLSAPQLDELVRQLVFADGADWFGNYLVKKHRGKEALRLQ
;
A
#
# COMPACT_ATOMS: atom_id res chain seq x y z
N MET A 1 -9.09 -11.01 -8.94
CA MET A 1 -8.01 -10.47 -9.80
C MET A 1 -6.72 -11.18 -9.46
N LYS A 2 -5.84 -11.47 -10.43
CA LYS A 2 -4.52 -12.10 -10.15
C LYS A 2 -3.40 -11.05 -10.08
N LEU A 3 -2.25 -11.39 -9.47
CA LEU A 3 -1.11 -10.46 -9.33
C LEU A 3 -0.68 -9.80 -10.67
N PRO A 4 -0.44 -10.54 -11.76
CA PRO A 4 0.02 -9.93 -13.01
C PRO A 4 -1.00 -8.95 -13.61
N GLU A 5 -2.29 -9.28 -13.44
CA GLU A 5 -3.39 -8.43 -13.88
C GLU A 5 -3.45 -7.14 -13.05
N ALA A 6 -3.32 -7.24 -11.72
CA ALA A 6 -3.28 -6.08 -10.84
C ALA A 6 -2.10 -5.16 -11.15
N LEU A 7 -0.90 -5.71 -11.37
CA LEU A 7 0.29 -4.93 -11.74
C LEU A 7 0.11 -4.23 -13.08
N ARG A 8 -0.44 -4.91 -14.08
CA ARG A 8 -0.74 -4.30 -15.37
C ARG A 8 -1.74 -3.14 -15.23
N ARG A 9 -2.78 -3.30 -14.42
CA ARG A 9 -3.75 -2.22 -14.16
C ARG A 9 -3.11 -1.03 -13.46
N LEU A 10 -2.19 -1.27 -12.52
CA LEU A 10 -1.42 -0.21 -11.87
C LEU A 10 -0.53 0.54 -12.86
N GLU A 11 0.16 -0.18 -13.75
CA GLU A 11 0.99 0.41 -14.80
C GLU A 11 0.15 1.25 -15.78
N GLU A 12 -1.02 0.75 -16.21
CA GLU A 12 -1.98 1.49 -17.06
C GLU A 12 -2.49 2.78 -16.40
N LEU A 13 -2.52 2.83 -15.07
CA LEU A 13 -2.94 4.00 -14.28
C LEU A 13 -1.75 4.90 -13.87
N GLY A 14 -0.53 4.54 -14.28
CA GLY A 14 0.69 5.29 -13.98
C GLY A 14 0.70 6.68 -14.58
N ASP A 15 1.29 7.64 -13.86
CA ASP A 15 1.43 9.03 -14.28
C ASP A 15 2.84 9.53 -13.96
N ASP A 16 3.59 9.89 -15.01
CA ASP A 16 4.97 10.35 -14.90
C ASP A 16 5.14 11.57 -13.99
N LYS A 17 4.14 12.46 -13.92
CA LYS A 17 4.19 13.62 -13.02
C LYS A 17 4.08 13.19 -11.56
N VAL A 18 3.22 12.21 -11.29
CA VAL A 18 3.08 11.64 -9.94
C VAL A 18 4.35 10.89 -9.56
N LYS A 19 4.90 10.06 -10.47
CA LYS A 19 6.18 9.37 -10.27
C LYS A 19 7.31 10.36 -9.97
N ALA A 20 7.45 11.41 -10.77
CA ALA A 20 8.47 12.45 -10.55
C ALA A 20 8.26 13.20 -9.23
N GLN A 21 7.02 13.47 -8.83
CA GLN A 21 6.71 14.11 -7.55
C GLN A 21 7.04 13.21 -6.36
N ASN A 22 6.70 11.93 -6.43
CA ASN A 22 7.03 10.94 -5.40
C ASN A 22 8.55 10.79 -5.27
N ALA A 23 9.28 10.69 -6.39
CA ALA A 23 10.73 10.61 -6.40
C ALA A 23 11.38 11.84 -5.73
N LYS A 24 10.90 13.06 -6.04
CA LYS A 24 11.34 14.30 -5.37
C LYS A 24 11.10 14.30 -3.85
N ARG A 25 10.17 13.47 -3.37
CA ARG A 25 9.83 13.30 -1.95
C ARG A 25 10.50 12.07 -1.32
N GLY A 26 11.44 11.43 -2.01
CA GLY A 26 12.23 10.32 -1.48
C GLY A 26 11.64 8.93 -1.72
N ALA A 27 10.61 8.79 -2.57
CA ALA A 27 10.21 7.47 -3.06
C ALA A 27 11.28 6.92 -4.03
N GLY A 28 11.56 5.62 -3.97
CA GLY A 28 12.47 4.96 -4.90
C GLY A 28 11.88 4.79 -6.32
N ASP A 29 12.69 4.28 -7.25
CA ASP A 29 12.32 4.19 -8.67
C ASP A 29 11.31 3.08 -9.00
N ASN A 30 11.13 2.10 -8.11
CA ASN A 30 10.19 1.00 -8.27
C ASN A 30 8.75 1.46 -8.00
N GLN A 31 8.20 2.22 -8.93
CA GLN A 31 6.85 2.75 -8.91
C GLN A 31 6.37 3.08 -10.32
N PHE A 32 5.06 3.03 -10.51
CA PHE A 32 4.36 3.49 -11.71
C PHE A 32 3.85 4.94 -11.56
N GLY A 33 3.71 5.45 -10.33
CA GLY A 33 3.20 6.79 -10.06
C GLY A 33 1.68 6.85 -10.12
N VAL A 34 0.98 5.97 -9.40
CA VAL A 34 -0.48 5.90 -9.45
C VAL A 34 -1.11 6.91 -8.48
N ARG A 35 -2.15 7.60 -8.94
CA ARG A 35 -2.90 8.52 -8.08
C ARG A 35 -3.64 7.75 -6.98
N ARG A 36 -3.57 8.25 -5.74
CA ARG A 36 -4.27 7.68 -4.57
C ARG A 36 -5.78 7.49 -4.78
N GLY A 37 -6.42 8.32 -5.60
CA GLY A 37 -7.84 8.18 -5.95
C GLY A 37 -8.12 6.93 -6.78
N ASP A 38 -7.25 6.62 -7.74
CA ASP A 38 -7.41 5.47 -8.64
C ASP A 38 -7.05 4.16 -7.94
N LEU A 39 -6.07 4.17 -7.02
CA LEU A 39 -5.84 3.05 -6.11
C LEU A 39 -7.10 2.67 -5.31
N ARG A 40 -7.85 3.66 -4.81
CA ARG A 40 -9.11 3.40 -4.07
C ARG A 40 -10.20 2.81 -4.98
N LYS A 41 -10.31 3.29 -6.23
CA LYS A 41 -11.26 2.73 -7.19
C LYS A 41 -10.92 1.28 -7.51
N LEU A 42 -9.65 1.00 -7.83
CA LEU A 42 -9.16 -0.34 -8.11
C LEU A 42 -9.36 -1.28 -6.92
N ALA A 43 -9.05 -0.84 -5.70
CA ALA A 43 -9.31 -1.64 -4.50
C ALA A 43 -10.81 -1.96 -4.30
N LYS A 44 -11.70 -1.02 -4.64
CA LYS A 44 -13.15 -1.24 -4.58
C LYS A 44 -13.61 -2.29 -5.59
N GLU A 45 -13.02 -2.32 -6.79
CA GLU A 45 -13.29 -3.32 -7.82
C GLU A 45 -12.79 -4.71 -7.41
N ILE A 46 -11.59 -4.80 -6.85
CA ILE A 46 -10.98 -6.07 -6.42
C ILE A 46 -11.69 -6.63 -5.19
N THR A 47 -12.17 -5.76 -4.29
CA THR A 47 -12.63 -6.08 -2.93
C THR A 47 -11.50 -6.61 -2.03
N PRO A 48 -11.66 -6.68 -0.69
CA PRO A 48 -10.58 -7.14 0.19
C PRO A 48 -10.12 -8.58 -0.12
N ASP A 49 -8.84 -8.71 -0.48
CA ASP A 49 -8.17 -9.97 -0.84
C ASP A 49 -6.78 -10.01 -0.18
N PRO A 50 -6.64 -10.64 1.00
CA PRO A 50 -5.37 -10.72 1.71
C PRO A 50 -4.28 -11.47 0.94
N ALA A 51 -4.62 -12.48 0.15
CA ALA A 51 -3.64 -13.26 -0.61
C ALA A 51 -3.01 -12.40 -1.71
N LEU A 52 -3.85 -11.65 -2.44
CA LEU A 52 -3.37 -10.68 -3.43
C LEU A 52 -2.60 -9.53 -2.77
N ALA A 53 -3.05 -9.04 -1.60
CA ALA A 53 -2.35 -7.99 -0.85
C ALA A 53 -0.92 -8.42 -0.49
N HIS A 54 -0.72 -9.63 0.03
CA HIS A 54 0.62 -10.16 0.31
C HIS A 54 1.46 -10.26 -0.97
N ALA A 55 0.89 -10.79 -2.05
CA ALA A 55 1.60 -10.92 -3.31
C ALA A 55 2.04 -9.56 -3.90
N LEU A 56 1.18 -8.54 -3.83
CA LEU A 56 1.48 -7.17 -4.24
C LEU A 56 2.56 -6.54 -3.37
N TRP A 57 2.49 -6.76 -2.05
CA TRP A 57 3.44 -6.19 -1.11
C TRP A 57 4.88 -6.66 -1.37
N LEU A 58 5.04 -7.96 -1.66
CA LEU A 58 6.34 -8.58 -1.95
C LEU A 58 7.00 -8.08 -3.24
N THR A 59 6.26 -7.41 -4.12
CA THR A 59 6.85 -6.82 -5.34
C THR A 59 7.78 -5.65 -5.04
N GLY A 60 7.68 -5.05 -3.85
CA GLY A 60 8.44 -3.85 -3.48
C GLY A 60 8.08 -2.61 -4.30
N ASN A 61 7.10 -2.70 -5.20
CA ASN A 61 6.63 -1.58 -5.98
C ASN A 61 5.74 -0.70 -5.11
N LEU A 62 6.02 0.60 -5.05
CA LEU A 62 5.32 1.51 -4.15
C LEU A 62 3.81 1.47 -4.37
N ASP A 63 3.33 1.57 -5.61
CA ASP A 63 1.91 1.61 -5.92
C ASP A 63 1.22 0.27 -5.61
N ALA A 64 1.93 -0.85 -5.83
CA ALA A 64 1.46 -2.17 -5.45
C ALA A 64 1.34 -2.32 -3.93
N GLN A 65 2.33 -1.84 -3.16
CA GLN A 65 2.28 -1.81 -1.70
C GLN A 65 1.14 -0.92 -1.17
N LEU A 66 0.92 0.25 -1.78
CA LEU A 66 -0.20 1.12 -1.42
C LEU A 66 -1.57 0.52 -1.74
N LEU A 67 -1.68 -0.26 -2.84
CA LEU A 67 -2.87 -1.04 -3.15
C LEU A 67 -3.07 -2.17 -2.13
N ALA A 68 -2.02 -2.92 -1.78
CA ALA A 68 -2.07 -4.00 -0.79
C ALA A 68 -2.64 -3.52 0.55
N VAL A 69 -2.25 -2.32 1.00
CA VAL A 69 -2.80 -1.67 2.21
C VAL A 69 -4.33 -1.54 2.19
N LEU A 70 -4.93 -1.33 1.01
CA LEU A 70 -6.38 -1.23 0.85
C LEU A 70 -7.08 -2.60 0.77
N LEU A 71 -6.36 -3.64 0.36
CA LEU A 71 -6.90 -4.98 0.16
C LEU A 71 -6.82 -5.84 1.43
N TRP A 72 -5.91 -5.53 2.36
CA TRP A 72 -5.92 -6.14 3.68
C TRP A 72 -7.10 -5.67 4.54
N LYS A 73 -7.61 -6.58 5.36
CA LYS A 73 -8.51 -6.24 6.46
C LYS A 73 -7.65 -5.98 7.70
N PRO A 74 -7.73 -4.80 8.34
CA PRO A 74 -6.87 -4.47 9.48
C PRO A 74 -6.89 -5.54 10.57
N LYS A 75 -8.07 -6.10 10.87
CA LYS A 75 -8.28 -7.12 11.90
C LYS A 75 -7.59 -8.47 11.62
N ASP A 76 -7.17 -8.72 10.39
CA ASP A 76 -6.51 -9.96 9.97
C ASP A 76 -4.98 -9.85 10.11
N LEU A 77 -4.45 -8.66 10.45
CA LEU A 77 -3.03 -8.41 10.69
C LEU A 77 -2.77 -8.24 12.19
N SER A 78 -1.79 -8.96 12.71
CA SER A 78 -1.33 -8.78 14.09
C SER A 78 -0.53 -7.48 14.25
N ALA A 79 -0.41 -6.98 15.48
CA ALA A 79 0.39 -5.79 15.77
C ALA A 79 1.88 -5.92 15.33
N PRO A 80 2.57 -7.04 15.59
CA PRO A 80 3.94 -7.24 15.08
C PRO A 80 4.02 -7.22 13.55
N GLN A 81 3.05 -7.83 12.86
CA GLN A 81 3.00 -7.78 11.39
C GLN A 81 2.81 -6.34 10.89
N LEU A 82 1.98 -5.53 11.55
CA LEU A 82 1.80 -4.13 11.17
C LEU A 82 3.08 -3.31 11.34
N ASP A 83 3.83 -3.53 12.42
CA ASP A 83 5.12 -2.88 12.67
C ASP A 83 6.18 -3.30 11.62
N GLU A 84 6.25 -4.60 11.30
CA GLU A 84 7.17 -5.09 10.28
C GLU A 84 6.87 -4.48 8.90
N LEU A 85 5.60 -4.46 8.51
CA LEU A 85 5.18 -3.90 7.23
C LEU A 85 5.47 -2.39 7.15
N VAL A 86 5.18 -1.60 8.20
CA VAL A 86 5.45 -0.16 8.12
C VAL A 86 6.95 0.15 8.03
N ARG A 87 7.82 -0.67 8.65
CA ARG A 87 9.29 -0.52 8.55
C ARG A 87 9.84 -0.81 7.16
N GLN A 88 9.14 -1.60 6.36
CA GLN A 88 9.52 -1.89 4.96
C GLN A 88 9.20 -0.72 4.01
N LEU A 89 8.39 0.25 4.44
CA LEU A 89 8.10 1.45 3.65
C LEU A 89 9.20 2.49 3.85
N VAL A 90 9.95 2.76 2.78
CA VAL A 90 11.01 3.79 2.77
C VAL A 90 10.45 5.19 2.48
N PHE A 91 9.19 5.29 2.06
CA PHE A 91 8.54 6.53 1.67
C PHE A 91 7.57 7.04 2.75
N ALA A 92 7.84 8.24 3.31
CA ALA A 92 7.08 8.82 4.42
C ALA A 92 5.57 8.95 4.12
N ASP A 93 5.22 9.48 2.96
CA ASP A 93 3.84 9.55 2.44
C ASP A 93 3.16 8.16 2.35
N GLY A 94 3.94 7.11 2.12
CA GLY A 94 3.49 5.72 2.13
C GLY A 94 3.24 5.21 3.55
N ALA A 95 4.11 5.55 4.50
CA ALA A 95 3.90 5.23 5.92
C ALA A 95 2.66 5.92 6.48
N ASP A 96 2.41 7.19 6.11
CA ASP A 96 1.18 7.90 6.47
C ASP A 96 -0.07 7.21 5.91
N TRP A 97 -0.01 6.75 4.66
CA TRP A 97 -1.08 5.97 4.05
C TRP A 97 -1.35 4.68 4.83
N PHE A 98 -0.31 3.92 5.12
CA PHE A 98 -0.38 2.69 5.92
C PHE A 98 -1.04 2.94 7.28
N GLY A 99 -0.56 3.95 8.01
CA GLY A 99 -1.08 4.33 9.32
C GLY A 99 -2.57 4.68 9.29
N ASN A 100 -3.01 5.38 8.25
CA ASN A 100 -4.41 5.78 8.09
C ASN A 100 -5.37 4.63 7.81
N TYR A 101 -4.93 3.60 7.09
CA TYR A 101 -5.80 2.50 6.66
C TYR A 101 -5.74 1.27 7.55
N LEU A 102 -4.57 0.92 8.06
CA LEU A 102 -4.38 -0.30 8.83
C LEU A 102 -4.27 0.01 10.32
N VAL A 103 -3.37 0.89 10.73
CA VAL A 103 -3.11 1.15 12.16
C VAL A 103 -4.30 1.83 12.84
N LYS A 104 -4.82 2.95 12.30
CA LYS A 104 -5.96 3.67 12.90
C LYS A 104 -7.23 2.82 12.99
N LYS A 105 -7.37 1.81 12.12
CA LYS A 105 -8.54 0.92 12.04
C LYS A 105 -8.32 -0.41 12.75
N HIS A 106 -7.13 -0.67 13.30
CA HIS A 106 -6.82 -1.89 14.02
C HIS A 106 -7.29 -1.81 15.49
N ARG A 107 -7.78 -2.94 16.04
CA ARG A 107 -8.28 -3.00 17.43
C ARG A 107 -7.18 -2.77 18.46
N GLY A 108 -5.93 -3.15 18.16
CA GLY A 108 -4.75 -2.98 19.01
C GLY A 108 -3.99 -1.66 18.83
N LYS A 109 -4.61 -0.63 18.25
CA LYS A 109 -3.95 0.65 17.90
C LYS A 109 -3.19 1.34 19.03
N GLU A 110 -3.60 1.18 20.29
CA GLU A 110 -2.92 1.81 21.44
C GLU A 110 -1.56 1.18 21.73
N ALA A 111 -1.41 -0.14 21.54
CA ALA A 111 -0.12 -0.82 21.70
C ALA A 111 0.90 -0.42 20.62
N LEU A 112 0.42 -0.01 19.44
CA LEU A 112 1.24 0.48 18.33
C LEU A 112 1.66 1.95 18.48
N ARG A 113 1.11 2.70 19.45
CA ARG A 113 1.50 4.10 19.72
C ARG A 113 2.61 4.25 20.76
N LEU A 114 2.91 3.18 21.49
CA LEU A 114 3.82 3.18 22.64
C LEU A 114 5.21 2.62 22.31
N GLN A 115 5.53 2.43 21.03
CA GLN A 115 6.82 1.91 20.53
C GLN A 115 7.56 2.94 19.71
#